data_AF-A0A358UYF7-F1
#
_entry.id   AF-A0A358UYF7-F1
#
_cell.length_a   1.000
_cell.length_b   1.000
_cell.length_c   1.000
_cell.angle_alpha   90.00
_cell.angle_beta   90.00
_cell.angle_gamma   90.00
#
_symmetry.space_group_name_H-M   'P 1'
#
loop_
_entity.id
_entity.type
_entity.pdbx_description
1 polymer ?
#
loop_
_entity_poly.entity_id
_entity_poly.type
_entity_poly.pdbx_seq_one_letter_code
_entity_poly.pdbx_strand_id
1 'polypeptide(L)'
;MDNAAVKRTISSALSEIIGADRIKIKINPEDLSSSEEMRDEIMNKVKGLSSIEIEEDKGITRGGALIETSFGRVDARVETQIEEMLRDMRIAVENIPAEVNEEISDS
;
A
#
# COMPACT_ATOMS: atom_id res chain seq x y z
N MET A 1 15.70 7.02 -8.67
CA MET A 1 14.74 6.82 -7.57
C MET A 1 14.05 5.47 -7.79
N ASP A 2 13.73 4.78 -6.71
CA ASP A 2 13.87 3.32 -6.55
C ASP A 2 12.63 2.51 -7.01
N ASN A 3 12.73 1.78 -8.13
CA ASN A 3 11.69 0.87 -8.63
C ASN A 3 11.36 -0.29 -7.66
N ALA A 4 12.17 -0.48 -6.61
CA ALA A 4 11.91 -1.50 -5.59
C ALA A 4 10.71 -1.15 -4.68
N ALA A 5 10.33 0.12 -4.58
CA ALA A 5 9.21 0.54 -3.74
C ALA A 5 7.87 -0.04 -4.24
N VAL A 6 7.57 0.13 -5.53
CA VAL A 6 6.31 -0.37 -6.12
C VAL A 6 6.19 -1.89 -6.03
N LYS A 7 7.31 -2.61 -6.19
CA LYS A 7 7.34 -4.09 -6.08
C LYS A 7 6.97 -4.56 -4.67
N ARG A 8 7.46 -3.88 -3.64
CA ARG A 8 7.11 -4.18 -2.23
C ARG A 8 5.64 -3.89 -1.95
N THR A 9 5.16 -2.73 -2.39
CA THR A 9 3.77 -2.31 -2.25
C THR A 9 2.80 -3.33 -2.86
N ILE A 10 3.05 -3.72 -4.12
CA ILE A 10 2.22 -4.70 -4.82
C ILE A 10 2.28 -6.07 -4.11
N SER A 11 3.47 -6.54 -3.72
CA SER A 11 3.60 -7.82 -3.01
C SER A 11 2.84 -7.86 -1.69
N SER A 12 2.91 -6.78 -0.90
CA SER A 12 2.22 -6.67 0.38
C SER A 12 0.71 -6.74 0.19
N ALA A 13 0.17 -5.93 -0.72
CA ALA A 13 -1.25 -5.90 -1.01
C ALA A 13 -1.79 -7.23 -1.55
N LEU A 14 -1.00 -7.95 -2.36
CA LEU A 14 -1.38 -9.27 -2.86
C LEU A 14 -1.39 -10.36 -1.79
N SER A 15 -0.59 -10.22 -0.74
CA SER A 15 -0.60 -11.19 0.37
C SER A 15 -1.93 -11.21 1.14
N GLU A 16 -2.71 -10.13 1.05
CA GLU A 16 -4.04 -10.01 1.65
C GLU A 16 -5.16 -10.52 0.74
N ILE A 17 -4.84 -10.78 -0.54
CA ILE A 17 -5.81 -11.19 -1.56
C ILE A 17 -5.75 -12.72 -1.74
N ILE A 18 -6.73 -13.42 -1.18
CA ILE A 18 -6.89 -14.88 -1.34
C ILE A 18 -8.11 -15.17 -2.24
N GLY A 19 -7.88 -15.92 -3.33
CA GLY A 19 -8.96 -16.46 -4.17
C GLY A 19 -9.54 -15.51 -5.23
N ALA A 20 -8.89 -14.38 -5.50
CA ALA A 20 -9.31 -13.46 -6.56
C ALA A 20 -9.14 -14.10 -7.96
N ASP A 21 -10.24 -14.14 -8.72
CA ASP A 21 -10.27 -14.58 -10.12
C ASP A 21 -9.63 -13.52 -11.03
N ARG A 22 -9.88 -12.24 -10.74
CA ARG A 22 -9.40 -11.12 -11.55
C ARG A 22 -8.79 -10.04 -10.69
N ILE A 23 -7.62 -9.56 -11.10
CA ILE A 23 -6.89 -8.47 -10.47
C ILE A 23 -6.59 -7.40 -11.53
N LYS A 24 -6.95 -6.15 -11.23
CA LYS A 24 -6.56 -4.96 -11.99
C LYS A 24 -5.63 -4.11 -11.11
N ILE A 25 -4.46 -3.78 -11.63
CA ILE A 25 -3.46 -2.99 -10.93
C ILE A 25 -3.27 -1.69 -11.71
N LYS A 26 -3.49 -0.55 -11.06
CA LYS A 26 -3.18 0.77 -11.62
C LYS A 26 -1.91 1.30 -10.98
N ILE A 27 -1.01 1.84 -11.80
CA ILE A 27 0.29 2.35 -11.37
C ILE A 27 0.72 3.56 -12.19
N ASN A 28 1.74 4.26 -11.74
CA ASN A 28 2.35 5.33 -12.52
C ASN A 28 2.99 4.78 -13.81
N PRO A 29 2.86 5.46 -14.97
CA PRO A 29 3.49 5.05 -16.23
C PRO A 29 5.02 4.92 -16.17
N GLU A 30 5.70 5.68 -15.31
CA GLU A 30 7.15 5.56 -15.13
C GLU A 30 7.57 4.24 -14.44
N ASP A 31 6.64 3.59 -13.74
CA ASP A 31 6.86 2.34 -13.02
C ASP A 31 6.33 1.12 -13.79
N LEU A 32 5.75 1.33 -14.98
CA LEU A 32 5.15 0.31 -15.85
C LEU A 32 6.19 -0.75 -16.28
N SER A 33 7.39 -0.32 -16.64
CA SER A 33 8.49 -1.22 -17.03
C SER A 33 8.88 -2.22 -15.94
N SER A 34 8.77 -1.82 -14.66
CA SER A 34 9.15 -2.65 -13.52
C SER A 34 8.04 -3.59 -13.04
N SER A 35 6.82 -3.36 -13.52
CA SER A 35 5.62 -4.09 -13.13
C SER A 35 5.25 -5.17 -14.14
N GLU A 36 5.78 -5.14 -15.37
CA GLU A 36 5.72 -6.29 -16.28
C GLU A 36 6.42 -7.52 -15.70
N GLU A 37 7.64 -7.37 -15.16
CA GLU A 37 8.34 -8.46 -14.44
C GLU A 37 7.53 -8.94 -13.22
N MET A 38 6.80 -8.03 -12.58
CA MET A 38 5.96 -8.33 -11.43
C MET A 38 4.77 -9.22 -11.85
N ARG A 39 4.19 -8.99 -13.03
CA ARG A 39 3.03 -9.73 -13.52
C ARG A 39 3.21 -11.24 -13.42
N ASP A 40 4.36 -11.75 -13.88
CA ASP A 40 4.66 -13.17 -13.89
C ASP A 40 4.85 -13.72 -12.46
N GLU A 41 5.47 -12.95 -11.56
CA GLU A 41 5.55 -13.31 -10.14
C GLU A 41 4.17 -13.40 -9.49
N ILE A 42 3.28 -12.46 -9.78
CA ILE A 42 1.94 -12.39 -9.18
C ILE A 42 1.10 -13.58 -9.63
N MET A 43 1.15 -13.89 -10.92
CA MET A 43 0.42 -15.00 -11.52
C MET A 43 0.87 -16.36 -10.97
N ASN A 44 2.15 -16.48 -10.57
CA ASN A 44 2.68 -17.67 -9.90
C ASN A 44 2.35 -17.71 -8.39
N LYS A 45 2.23 -16.57 -7.72
CA LYS A 45 1.96 -16.48 -6.27
C LYS A 45 0.46 -16.62 -5.94
N VAL A 46 -0.43 -16.10 -6.77
CA VAL A 46 -1.88 -16.09 -6.52
C VAL A 46 -2.53 -17.33 -7.15
N LYS A 47 -2.78 -18.37 -6.35
CA LYS A 47 -3.50 -19.56 -6.79
C LYS A 47 -4.96 -19.22 -7.14
N GLY A 48 -5.37 -19.56 -8.37
CA GLY A 48 -6.74 -19.35 -8.85
C GLY A 48 -6.96 -18.03 -9.59
N LEU A 49 -5.90 -17.28 -9.87
CA LEU A 49 -5.96 -16.06 -10.68
C LEU A 49 -6.15 -16.41 -12.16
N SER A 50 -7.25 -15.97 -12.77
CA SER A 50 -7.54 -16.20 -14.19
C SER A 50 -7.11 -15.04 -15.08
N SER A 51 -7.11 -13.80 -14.55
CA SER A 51 -6.65 -12.64 -15.31
C SER A 51 -6.00 -11.57 -14.44
N ILE A 52 -4.86 -11.06 -14.90
CA ILE A 52 -4.22 -9.85 -14.37
C ILE A 52 -4.18 -8.77 -15.46
N GLU A 53 -4.60 -7.56 -15.10
CA GLU A 53 -4.58 -6.38 -15.97
C GLU A 53 -3.78 -5.28 -15.28
N ILE A 54 -2.77 -4.73 -15.96
CA ILE A 54 -1.97 -3.61 -15.45
C ILE A 54 -2.27 -2.40 -16.32
N GLU A 55 -2.74 -1.33 -15.71
CA GLU A 55 -3.09 -0.07 -16.38
C GLU A 55 -2.20 1.07 -15.86
N GLU A 56 -1.78 1.93 -16.77
CA GLU A 56 -1.07 3.16 -16.44
C GLU A 56 -2.08 4.25 -16.03
N ASP A 57 -1.83 4.86 -14.88
CA ASP A 57 -2.63 5.96 -14.33
C ASP A 57 -1.69 7.10 -13.88
N LYS A 58 -1.79 8.25 -14.56
CA LYS A 58 -1.02 9.45 -14.24
C LYS A 58 -1.44 10.11 -12.93
N GLY A 59 -2.61 9.76 -12.39
CA GLY A 59 -3.07 10.18 -11.08
C GLY A 59 -2.43 9.43 -9.91
N ILE A 60 -1.69 8.35 -10.19
CA ILE A 60 -0.97 7.58 -9.17
C ILE A 60 0.47 8.09 -9.08
N THR A 61 0.89 8.45 -7.87
CA THR A 61 2.26 8.84 -7.59
C THR A 61 3.20 7.65 -7.73
N ARG A 62 4.41 7.91 -8.24
CA ARG A 62 5.45 6.89 -8.40
C ARG A 62 5.71 6.13 -7.09
N GLY A 63 5.83 4.82 -7.18
CA GLY A 63 5.95 3.91 -6.04
C GLY A 63 4.62 3.47 -5.42
N GLY A 64 3.50 4.09 -5.81
CA GLY A 64 2.15 3.70 -5.41
C GLY A 64 1.47 2.75 -6.38
N ALA A 65 0.49 2.00 -5.88
CA ALA A 65 -0.36 1.15 -6.71
C ALA A 65 -1.80 1.13 -6.18
N LEU A 66 -2.78 1.03 -7.06
CA LEU A 66 -4.16 0.75 -6.70
C LEU A 66 -4.52 -0.62 -7.23
N ILE A 67 -4.91 -1.53 -6.34
CA ILE A 67 -5.22 -2.91 -6.69
C ILE A 67 -6.72 -3.13 -6.54
N GLU A 68 -7.38 -3.50 -7.62
CA GLU A 68 -8.79 -3.80 -7.68
C GLU A 68 -8.98 -5.30 -7.94
N THR A 69 -9.80 -5.95 -7.13
CA THR A 69 -10.12 -7.37 -7.27
C THR A 69 -11.63 -7.56 -7.30
N SER A 70 -12.08 -8.75 -7.72
CA SER A 70 -13.51 -9.10 -7.70
C SER A 70 -14.14 -9.09 -6.29
N PHE A 71 -13.33 -9.12 -5.22
CA PHE A 71 -13.79 -9.14 -3.83
C PHE A 71 -13.65 -7.79 -3.11
N GLY A 72 -12.96 -6.81 -3.71
CA GLY A 72 -12.69 -5.53 -3.08
C GLY A 72 -11.51 -4.78 -3.70
N ARG A 73 -11.19 -3.61 -3.16
CA ARG A 73 -10.04 -2.79 -3.58
C ARG A 73 -9.06 -2.61 -2.43
N VAL A 74 -7.78 -2.71 -2.74
CA VAL A 74 -6.66 -2.41 -1.85
C VAL A 74 -5.99 -1.14 -2.37
N ASP A 75 -6.05 -0.08 -1.58
CA ASP A 75 -5.45 1.22 -1.90
C ASP A 75 -4.04 1.29 -1.32
N ALA A 76 -3.05 1.02 -2.15
CA ALA A 76 -1.65 1.03 -1.78
C ALA A 76 -0.93 2.25 -2.39
N ARG A 77 -1.65 3.38 -2.55
CA ARG A 77 -1.07 4.64 -2.98
C ARG A 77 -0.18 5.22 -1.88
N VAL A 78 0.83 5.98 -2.28
CA VAL A 78 1.80 6.60 -1.36
C VAL A 78 1.11 7.55 -0.40
N GLU A 79 0.10 8.27 -0.89
CA GLU A 79 -0.74 9.18 -0.12
C GLU A 79 -1.49 8.45 0.99
N THR A 80 -2.05 7.26 0.68
CA THR A 80 -2.77 6.42 1.65
C THR A 80 -1.84 5.94 2.76
N GLN A 81 -0.62 5.51 2.42
CA GLN A 81 0.39 5.12 3.43
C GLN A 81 0.80 6.31 4.33
N ILE A 82 0.96 7.50 3.77
CA ILE A 82 1.29 8.70 4.55
C ILE A 82 0.12 9.10 5.46
N GLU A 83 -1.11 9.03 4.96
CA GLU A 83 -2.32 9.30 5.77
C GLU A 83 -2.47 8.32 6.93
N GLU A 84 -2.23 7.02 6.72
CA GLU A 84 -2.24 6.01 7.78
C GLU A 84 -1.14 6.27 8.81
N MET A 85 0.09 6.55 8.37
CA MET A 85 1.19 6.91 9.29
C MET A 85 0.87 8.17 10.10
N LEU A 86 0.30 9.20 9.48
CA LEU A 86 -0.11 10.44 10.16
C LEU A 86 -1.26 10.21 11.14
N ARG A 87 -2.21 9.34 10.79
CA ARG A 87 -3.30 8.92 11.68
C ARG A 87 -2.75 8.19 12.89
N ASP A 88 -1.85 7.22 12.70
CA ASP A 88 -1.24 6.45 13.78
C ASP A 88 -0.42 7.36 14.71
N MET A 89 0.37 8.29 14.16
CA MET A 89 1.08 9.29 14.95
C MET A 89 0.13 10.18 15.75
N ARG A 90 -1.01 10.58 15.17
CA ARG A 90 -2.00 11.41 15.87
C ARG A 90 -2.64 10.67 17.04
N ILE A 91 -2.99 9.40 16.86
CA ILE A 91 -3.50 8.53 17.93
C ILE A 91 -2.44 8.38 19.04
N ALA A 92 -1.16 8.24 18.68
CA ALA A 92 -0.07 8.14 19.65
C ALA A 92 0.14 9.45 20.45
N VAL A 93 -0.07 10.62 19.84
CA VAL A 93 0.05 11.93 20.51
C VAL A 93 -1.16 12.24 21.40
N GLU A 94 -2.36 11.80 21.04
CA GLU A 94 -3.57 12.02 21.85
C GLU A 94 -3.66 11.13 23.10
N ASN A 95 -2.83 10.09 23.20
CA ASN A 95 -2.76 9.17 24.35
C ASN A 95 -1.60 9.46 25.32
N ILE A 96 -1.06 10.69 25.35
CA ILE A 96 -0.10 11.09 26.40
C ILE A 96 -0.87 11.30 27.71
N PRO A 97 -0.70 10.45 28.75
CA PRO A 97 -1.29 10.70 30.05
C PRO A 97 -0.73 12.01 30.62
N ALA A 98 -1.62 12.86 31.15
CA ALA A 98 -1.31 14.18 31.70
C ALA A 98 -0.56 14.16 33.05
N GLU A 99 0.16 13.08 33.38
CA GLU A 99 0.79 12.86 34.68
C GLU A 99 2.31 13.02 34.58
N VAL A 100 2.80 14.24 34.38
CA VAL A 100 4.21 14.61 34.68
C VAL A 100 4.35 16.02 35.26
N ASN A 101 3.30 16.59 35.89
CA ASN A 101 3.35 18.00 36.33
C ASN A 101 3.08 18.27 37.83
N GLU A 102 3.25 17.27 38.70
CA GLU A 102 3.24 17.47 40.16
C GLU A 102 4.48 16.87 40.81
N GLU A 103 5.65 17.44 40.54
CA GLU A 103 6.83 17.24 41.41
C GLU A 103 7.69 18.52 41.55
N ILE A 104 7.07 19.69 41.38
CA ILE A 104 7.66 20.98 41.77
C ILE A 104 6.67 21.76 42.63
N SER A 105 6.27 21.18 43.75
CA SER A 105 5.71 21.94 44.88
C SER A 105 5.71 21.07 46.13
N ASP A 106 6.88 20.83 46.70
CA ASP A 106 7.10 20.95 48.15
C ASP A 106 8.50 20.44 48.52
N SER A 107 9.42 21.40 48.72
CA SER A 107 10.47 21.47 49.76
C SER A 107 11.78 22.06 49.26
#